data_AF-A0A915M5H5-F1
#
_entry.id   AF-A0A915M5H5-F1
#
_cell.length_a   1.000
_cell.length_b   1.000
_cell.length_c   1.000
_cell.angle_alpha   90.00
_cell.angle_beta   90.00
_cell.angle_gamma   90.00
#
_symmetry.space_group_name_H-M   'P 1'
#
loop_
_entity.id
_entity.type
_entity.pdbx_description
1 polymer ?
#
loop_
_entity_poly.entity_id
_entity_poly.type
_entity_poly.pdbx_seq_one_letter_code
_entity_poly.pdbx_strand_id
1 'polypeptide(L)' 'MCDLHDSSAKDIEIVTDMAREYVLHYGFEPELGFISYKNVRSESSNALMEESMRKVTKRCFQHTCELVKTHIDVIHN' A
#
# COMPACT_ATOMS: atom_id res chain seq x y z
N MET A 1 -20.88 -9.17 -19.57
CA MET A 1 -21.12 -8.19 -18.49
C MET A 1 -20.06 -8.48 -17.46
N CYS A 2 -18.93 -7.77 -17.50
CA CYS A 2 -17.85 -7.97 -16.53
C CYS A 2 -18.21 -7.19 -15.27
N ASP A 3 -18.64 -7.89 -14.23
CA ASP A 3 -18.81 -7.31 -12.91
C ASP A 3 -17.42 -6.94 -12.36
N LEU A 4 -17.11 -5.65 -12.43
CA LEU A 4 -15.90 -5.01 -11.90
C LEU A 4 -15.90 -4.94 -10.36
N HIS A 5 -16.93 -5.46 -9.70
CA HIS A 5 -17.15 -5.21 -8.28
C HIS A 5 -16.41 -6.16 -7.33
N ASP A 6 -16.01 -7.37 -7.76
CA ASP A 6 -15.35 -8.34 -6.88
C ASP A 6 -13.86 -8.61 -7.19
N SER A 7 -13.41 -8.39 -8.44
CA SER A 7 -12.05 -8.75 -8.86
C SER A 7 -10.97 -7.84 -8.26
N SER A 8 -11.28 -6.55 -8.07
CA SER A 8 -10.33 -5.59 -7.49
C SER A 8 -10.21 -5.69 -5.96
N ALA A 9 -11.22 -6.25 -5.27
CA ALA A 9 -11.22 -6.35 -3.81
C ALA A 9 -10.06 -7.23 -3.30
N LYS A 10 -9.79 -8.33 -4.00
CA LYS A 10 -8.67 -9.24 -3.70
C LYS A 10 -7.32 -8.59 -3.93
N ASP A 11 -7.18 -7.81 -5.00
CA ASP A 11 -5.94 -7.08 -5.28
C ASP A 11 -5.68 -5.99 -4.23
N ILE A 12 -6.74 -5.31 -3.78
CA ILE A 12 -6.67 -4.33 -2.69
C ILE A 12 -6.25 -5.01 -1.38
N GLU A 13 -6.79 -6.19 -1.07
CA GLU A 13 -6.41 -6.97 0.11
C GLU A 13 -4.92 -7.34 0.08
N ILE A 14 -4.44 -7.90 -1.04
CA ILE A 14 -3.03 -8.26 -1.23
C ILE A 14 -2.11 -7.04 -1.07
N VAL A 15 -2.44 -5.91 -1.71
CA VAL A 15 -1.63 -4.69 -1.61
C VAL A 15 -1.62 -4.14 -0.20
N THR A 16 -2.75 -4.24 0.53
CA THR A 16 -2.85 -3.80 1.92
C THR A 16 -1.99 -4.67 2.84
N ASP A 17 -2.01 -5.99 2.65
CA ASP A 17 -1.20 -6.92 3.43
C ASP A 17 0.30 -6.74 3.14
N MET A 18 0.67 -6.55 1.87
CA MET A 18 2.05 -6.20 1.50
C MET A 18 2.47 -4.88 2.17
N ALA A 19 1.67 -3.83 2.09
CA ALA A 19 1.98 -2.55 2.72
C ALA A 19 2.16 -2.70 4.25
N ARG A 20 1.35 -3.54 4.89
CA ARG A 20 1.47 -3.86 6.31
C ARG A 20 2.80 -4.52 6.62
N GLU A 21 3.18 -5.57 5.88
CA GLU A 21 4.47 -6.25 6.03
C GLU A 21 5.64 -5.29 5.81
N TYR A 22 5.59 -4.46 4.77
CA TYR A 22 6.60 -3.46 4.47
C TYR A 22 6.83 -2.47 5.63
N VAL A 23 5.75 -1.98 6.23
CA VAL A 23 5.81 -1.03 7.33
C VAL A 23 6.27 -1.70 8.63
N LEU A 24 5.71 -2.87 8.96
CA LEU A 24 5.96 -3.57 10.23
C LEU A 24 7.35 -4.20 10.33
N HIS A 25 7.84 -4.77 9.23
CA HIS A 25 9.05 -5.57 9.23
C HIS A 25 10.29 -4.80 8.80
N TYR A 26 10.15 -3.87 7.85
CA TYR A 26 11.30 -3.21 7.24
C TYR A 26 11.53 -1.77 7.72
N GLY A 27 10.62 -1.21 8.53
CA GLY A 27 10.81 0.11 9.15
C GLY A 27 11.05 1.22 8.11
N PHE A 28 10.32 1.16 7.00
CA PHE A 28 10.62 1.93 5.79
C PHE A 28 10.18 3.39 5.85
N GLU A 29 9.29 3.75 6.78
CA GLU A 29 8.89 5.14 6.97
C GLU A 29 9.82 5.82 7.98
N PRO A 30 10.46 6.95 7.61
CA PRO A 30 11.32 7.71 8.51
C PRO A 30 10.63 8.09 9.83
N GLU A 31 9.31 8.30 9.77
CA GLU A 31 8.45 8.66 10.91
C GLU A 31 8.30 7.52 11.93
N LEU A 32 8.47 6.26 11.50
CA LEU A 32 8.46 5.09 12.34
C LEU A 32 9.88 4.67 12.77
N GLY A 33 10.92 5.15 12.08
CA GLY A 33 12.29 4.74 12.35
C GLY A 33 12.55 3.26 12.06
N PHE A 34 13.81 2.84 12.15
CA PHE A 34 14.25 1.47 11.84
C PHE A 34 13.99 0.51 13.00
N ILE A 35 12.73 0.38 13.41
CA ILE A 35 12.30 -0.52 14.49
C ILE A 35 11.25 -1.47 13.94
N SER A 36 11.32 -2.75 14.32
CA SER A 36 10.24 -3.68 14.01
C SER A 36 9.05 -3.43 14.93
N TYR A 37 7.90 -3.13 14.34
CA TYR A 37 6.68 -2.82 15.08
C TYR A 37 5.82 -4.05 15.40
N LYS A 38 6.28 -5.26 15.04
CA LYS A 38 5.53 -6.52 15.15
C LYS A 38 4.95 -6.80 16.54
N ASN A 39 5.61 -6.33 17.59
CA ASN A 39 5.23 -6.56 18.99
C ASN A 39 4.82 -5.27 19.74
N VAL A 40 4.70 -4.14 19.04
CA VAL A 40 4.35 -2.86 19.66
C VAL A 40 2.85 -2.83 19.93
N ARG A 41 2.45 -2.54 21.19
CA ARG A 41 1.05 -2.57 21.65
C ARG A 41 0.48 -1.19 22.01
N SER A 42 1.18 -0.10 21.66
CA SER A 42 0.70 1.26 21.91
C SER A 42 -0.24 1.73 20.81
N GLU A 43 -1.38 2.29 21.23
CA GLU A 43 -2.39 2.87 20.33
C GLU A 43 -1.82 3.99 19.44
N SER A 44 -0.91 4.80 19.98
CA SER A 44 -0.19 5.84 19.22
C SER A 44 0.70 5.27 18.11
N SER A 45 1.35 4.13 18.35
CA SER A 45 2.19 3.47 17.33
C SER A 45 1.35 2.80 16.27
N ASN A 46 0.19 2.23 16.63
CA ASN A 46 -0.76 1.68 15.67
C ASN A 46 -1.29 2.76 14.72
N ALA A 47 -1.66 3.93 15.24
CA ALA A 47 -2.11 5.04 14.41
C ALA A 47 -1.02 5.54 13.44
N LEU A 48 0.23 5.63 13.90
CA LEU A 48 1.37 5.98 13.05
C LEU A 48 1.64 4.93 11.97
N MET A 49 1.47 3.64 12.28
CA MET A 49 1.59 2.55 11.33
C MET A 49 0.49 2.58 10.27
N GLU A 50 -0.77 2.79 10.67
CA GLU A 50 -1.89 2.89 9.74
C GLU A 50 -1.71 4.07 8.78
N GLU A 51 -1.27 5.22 9.29
CA GLU A 51 -1.00 6.39 8.46
C GLU A 51 0.18 6.12 7.49
N SER A 52 1.23 5.46 7.97
CA SER A 52 2.37 5.04 7.15
C SER A 52 1.94 4.09 6.03
N MET A 53 1.11 3.09 6.33
CA MET A 53 0.54 2.18 5.32
C MET A 53 -0.28 2.94 4.28
N ARG A 54 -1.12 3.89 4.71
CA ARG A 54 -1.93 4.72 3.81
C ARG A 54 -1.05 5.52 2.86
N LYS A 55 0.05 6.12 3.35
CA LYS A 55 1.02 6.86 2.54
C LYS A 55 1.69 5.98 1.48
N VAL A 56 2.16 4.79 1.87
CA VAL A 56 2.78 3.82 0.95
C VAL A 56 1.80 3.41 -0.15
N THR A 57 0.61 2.93 0.23
CA THR A 57 -0.41 2.47 -0.73
C THR A 57 -0.80 3.59 -1.69
N LYS A 58 -0.97 4.83 -1.18
CA LYS A 58 -1.32 5.98 -2.02
C LYS A 58 -0.23 6.32 -3.04
N ARG A 59 1.05 6.30 -2.64
CA ARG A 59 2.17 6.54 -3.58
C ARG A 59 2.24 5.47 -4.66
N CYS A 60 2.10 4.20 -4.28
CA CYS A 60 2.08 3.10 -5.24
C CYS A 60 0.92 3.24 -6.22
N PHE A 61 -0.28 3.57 -5.74
CA PHE A 61 -1.45 3.78 -6.60
C PHE A 61 -1.23 4.93 -7.59
N GLN A 62 -0.76 6.08 -7.11
CA GLN A 62 -0.50 7.25 -7.96
C GLN A 62 0.55 6.94 -9.03
N HIS A 63 1.66 6.30 -8.65
CA HIS A 63 2.70 5.91 -9.60
C HIS A 63 2.19 4.91 -10.64
N THR A 64 1.39 3.91 -10.23
CA THR A 64 0.77 2.97 -11.17
C THR A 64 -0.19 3.68 -12.12
N CYS A 65 -1.00 4.62 -11.65
CA CYS A 65 -1.87 5.42 -12.51
C CYS A 65 -1.08 6.25 -13.52
N GLU A 66 0.06 6.80 -13.13
CA GLU A 66 0.95 7.53 -14.03
C GLU A 66 1.55 6.60 -15.09
N LEU A 67 2.08 5.45 -14.70
CA LEU A 67 2.61 4.44 -15.62
C LEU A 67 1.56 3.98 -16.65
N VAL A 68 0.33 3.69 -16.18
CA VAL A 68 -0.79 3.31 -17.06
C VAL A 68 -1.13 4.44 -18.03
N LYS A 69 -1.17 5.69 -17.58
CA LYS A 69 -1.41 6.85 -18.45
C LYS A 69 -0.31 7.04 -19.49
N THR A 70 0.96 6.92 -19.08
CA THR A 70 2.11 7.10 -19.97
C THR A 70 2.19 6.02 -21.05
N HIS A 71 1.76 4.80 -20.73
CA HIS A 71 1.82 3.66 -21.65
C HIS A 71 0.45 3.21 -22.15
N ILE A 72 -0.57 4.07 -22.05
CA ILE A 72 -1.95 3.74 -22.40
C ILE A 72 -2.09 3.33 -23.88
N ASP A 73 -1.25 3.87 -24.75
CA ASP A 73 -1.21 3.56 -26.17
C ASP A 73 -0.69 2.14 -26.45
N VAL A 74 0.13 1.57 -25.55
CA VAL A 74 0.62 0.18 -25.65
C VAL A 74 -0.42 -0.78 -25.11
N ILE A 75 -1.21 -0.37 -24.11
CA ILE A 75 -2.22 -1.20 -23.46
C ILE A 75 -3.46 -1.41 -24.34
N HIS A 76 -3.77 -0.45 -25.22
CA HIS A 76 -4.94 -0.50 -26.12
C HIS A 76 -4.65 -1.10 -27.51
N ASN A 77 -3.43 -1.57 -27.78
CA ASN A 77 -3.06 -2.31 -29.01
C ASN A 77 -3.11 -3.82 -28.77
#